data_AF-A0A6A4RLU1-F1
#
_entry.id   AF-A0A6A4RLU1-F1
#
_cell.length_a   1.000
_cell.length_b   1.000
_cell.length_c   1.000
_cell.angle_alpha   90.00
_cell.angle_beta   90.00
_cell.angle_gamma   90.00
#
_symmetry.space_group_name_H-M   'P 1'
#
loop_
_entity.id
_entity.type
_entity.pdbx_description
1 polymer ?
#
loop_
_entity_poly.entity_id
_entity_poly.type
_entity_poly.pdbx_seq_one_letter_code
_entity_poly.pdbx_strand_id
1 'polypeptide(L)'
;MASPPLPKAWGHLPFFTQEWPGINSAIETDPRQILPPVQDRFAALDLTSPKSTRVVILGQDPYPTPGHAHGLAFSVKPDVRPLPRSLNNIFKELTDDIGQCPTSGDLRGWANQGVLLLNTALSVPAGDANGHKSLGWTKLVHQVLDLTSQRPTAYILWGNAAQKLETFINPGDHLILKSAHPSPLSARRGFFGSQPFSTVNRWLSERGEATINWTAPSEALE
;
A
#
# COMPACT_ATOMS: atom_id res chain seq x y z
N MET A 1 -14.58 -20.84 1.19
CA MET A 1 -13.11 -20.84 1.41
C MET A 1 -12.85 -20.26 2.79
N ALA A 2 -11.78 -20.64 3.50
CA ALA A 2 -11.54 -20.13 4.84
C ALA A 2 -11.19 -18.63 4.80
N SER A 3 -11.79 -17.83 5.69
CA SER A 3 -11.41 -16.43 5.94
C SER A 3 -9.91 -16.36 6.27
N PRO A 4 -9.16 -15.35 5.80
CA PRO A 4 -7.78 -15.18 6.23
C PRO A 4 -7.71 -14.95 7.74
N PRO A 5 -6.60 -15.36 8.39
CA PRO A 5 -6.37 -15.01 9.78
C PRO A 5 -6.36 -13.49 9.93
N LEU A 6 -6.94 -13.00 11.02
CA LEU A 6 -6.91 -11.56 11.31
C LEU A 6 -5.46 -11.12 11.60
N PRO A 7 -5.05 -9.94 11.10
CA PRO A 7 -3.70 -9.45 11.32
C PRO A 7 -3.48 -9.15 12.80
N LYS A 8 -2.54 -9.86 13.45
CA LYS A 8 -2.39 -9.87 14.92
C LYS A 8 -2.28 -8.47 15.52
N ALA A 9 -1.49 -7.59 14.90
CA ALA A 9 -1.25 -6.23 15.40
C ALA A 9 -2.40 -5.26 15.14
N TRP A 10 -3.32 -5.60 14.24
CA TRP A 10 -4.41 -4.73 13.78
C TRP A 10 -5.80 -5.28 14.09
N GLY A 11 -5.92 -6.55 14.48
CA GLY A 11 -7.19 -7.25 14.67
C GLY A 11 -8.09 -6.68 15.76
N HIS A 12 -7.56 -5.77 16.59
CA HIS A 12 -8.30 -5.01 17.59
C HIS A 12 -9.13 -3.86 16.99
N LEU A 13 -8.90 -3.50 15.72
CA LEU A 13 -9.65 -2.44 15.05
C LEU A 13 -11.14 -2.82 14.92
N PRO A 14 -12.08 -1.89 15.23
CA PRO A 14 -13.52 -2.14 15.08
C PRO A 14 -13.95 -2.63 13.69
N PHE A 15 -13.20 -2.27 12.64
CA PHE A 15 -13.40 -2.78 11.29
C PHE A 15 -13.55 -4.32 11.25
N PHE A 16 -12.70 -5.06 11.97
CA PHE A 16 -12.67 -6.51 11.88
C PHE A 16 -13.87 -7.20 12.52
N THR A 17 -14.56 -6.54 13.46
CA THR A 17 -15.78 -7.06 14.08
C THR A 17 -17.06 -6.51 13.44
N GLN A 18 -17.04 -5.27 12.94
CA GLN A 18 -18.24 -4.58 12.46
C GLN A 18 -18.44 -4.65 10.94
N GLU A 19 -17.36 -4.63 10.16
CA GLU A 19 -17.42 -4.46 8.69
C GLU A 19 -16.93 -5.71 7.95
N TRP A 20 -15.83 -6.28 8.43
CA TRP A 20 -15.17 -7.43 7.81
C TRP A 20 -16.09 -8.64 7.58
N PRO A 21 -16.97 -9.06 8.51
CA PRO A 21 -17.84 -10.21 8.25
C PRO A 21 -18.72 -10.05 7.00
N GLY A 22 -19.28 -8.86 6.78
CA GLY A 22 -20.10 -8.55 5.60
C GLY A 22 -19.27 -8.51 4.32
N ILE A 23 -18.09 -7.88 4.37
CA ILE A 23 -17.15 -7.83 3.24
C ILE A 23 -16.69 -9.25 2.86
N ASN A 24 -16.33 -10.07 3.85
CA ASN A 24 -15.88 -11.44 3.63
C ASN A 24 -16.99 -12.27 2.99
N SER A 25 -18.22 -12.17 3.49
CA SER A 25 -19.38 -12.85 2.89
C SER A 25 -19.58 -12.43 1.44
N ALA A 26 -19.52 -11.12 1.13
CA ALA A 26 -19.67 -10.63 -0.24
C ALA A 26 -18.59 -11.21 -1.18
N ILE A 27 -17.35 -11.26 -0.71
CA ILE A 27 -16.22 -11.84 -1.46
C ILE A 27 -16.36 -13.35 -1.64
N GLU A 28 -16.81 -14.08 -0.62
CA GLU A 28 -17.01 -15.54 -0.70
C GLU A 28 -18.13 -15.93 -1.66
N THR A 29 -19.15 -15.08 -1.80
CA THR A 29 -20.27 -15.29 -2.73
C THR A 29 -20.01 -14.77 -4.14
N ASP A 30 -18.91 -14.04 -4.37
CA ASP A 30 -18.56 -13.58 -5.71
C ASP A 30 -18.12 -14.77 -6.58
N PRO A 31 -18.78 -15.03 -7.72
CA PRO A 31 -18.45 -16.18 -8.56
C PRO A 31 -17.13 -16.00 -9.33
N ARG A 32 -16.54 -14.80 -9.33
CA ARG A 32 -15.30 -14.49 -10.03
C ARG A 32 -14.09 -14.92 -9.20
N GLN A 33 -12.95 -15.09 -9.86
CA GLN A 33 -11.69 -15.24 -9.15
C GLN A 33 -11.35 -13.94 -8.43
N ILE A 34 -11.24 -13.96 -7.10
CA ILE A 34 -10.87 -12.79 -6.31
C ILE A 34 -9.37 -12.79 -6.00
N LEU A 35 -8.75 -11.63 -6.16
CA LEU A 35 -7.34 -11.36 -5.93
C LEU A 35 -7.16 -10.35 -4.78
N PRO A 36 -6.04 -10.38 -4.04
CA PRO A 36 -5.03 -11.45 -4.05
C PRO A 36 -5.60 -12.76 -3.45
N PRO A 37 -4.84 -13.88 -3.48
CA PRO A 37 -5.19 -15.09 -2.74
C PRO A 37 -5.56 -14.77 -1.29
N VAL A 38 -6.46 -15.58 -0.71
CA VAL A 38 -7.09 -15.26 0.57
C VAL A 38 -6.05 -15.00 1.68
N GLN A 39 -5.01 -15.83 1.76
CA GLN A 39 -3.95 -15.73 2.75
C GLN A 39 -3.10 -14.45 2.64
N ASP A 40 -3.06 -13.82 1.46
CA ASP A 40 -2.26 -12.62 1.21
C ASP A 40 -3.06 -11.34 1.48
N ARG A 41 -4.38 -11.43 1.74
CA ARG A 41 -5.28 -10.27 1.78
C ARG A 41 -4.87 -9.20 2.80
N PHE A 42 -4.33 -9.63 3.94
CA PHE A 42 -3.88 -8.74 5.01
C PHE A 42 -2.35 -8.62 5.11
N ALA A 43 -1.61 -9.08 4.10
CA ALA A 43 -0.15 -9.15 4.15
C ALA A 43 0.54 -7.79 4.46
N ALA A 44 0.01 -6.68 3.95
CA ALA A 44 0.54 -5.34 4.28
C ALA A 44 0.43 -5.02 5.79
N LEU A 45 -0.66 -5.45 6.43
CA LEU A 45 -0.90 -5.27 7.86
C LEU A 45 -0.09 -6.27 8.71
N ASP A 46 0.12 -7.48 8.20
CA ASP A 46 0.93 -8.49 8.88
C ASP A 46 2.43 -8.12 8.88
N LEU A 47 2.93 -7.57 7.78
CA LEU A 47 4.34 -7.14 7.64
C LEU A 47 4.63 -5.83 8.38
N THR A 48 3.65 -4.93 8.44
CA THR A 48 3.83 -3.60 9.04
C THR A 48 2.82 -3.37 10.14
N SER A 49 3.26 -3.55 11.40
CA SER A 49 2.46 -3.26 12.59
C SER A 49 2.22 -1.75 12.77
N PRO A 50 1.17 -1.32 13.52
CA PRO A 50 0.93 0.11 13.76
C PRO A 50 2.15 0.82 14.38
N LYS A 51 2.84 0.14 15.30
CA LYS A 51 4.02 0.67 16.01
C LYS A 51 5.28 0.71 15.15
N SER A 52 5.36 -0.10 14.10
CA SER A 52 6.51 -0.10 13.18
C SER A 52 6.26 0.75 11.94
N THR A 53 5.03 1.25 11.72
CA THR A 53 4.71 2.15 10.60
C THR A 53 5.46 3.48 10.73
N ARG A 54 6.21 3.82 9.69
CA ARG A 54 6.99 5.06 9.54
C ARG A 54 6.57 5.84 8.30
N VAL A 55 6.16 5.10 7.27
CA VAL A 55 5.65 5.64 6.01
C VAL A 55 4.36 4.90 5.66
N VAL A 56 3.33 5.61 5.19
CA VAL A 56 2.11 5.04 4.63
C VAL A 56 2.02 5.45 3.16
N ILE A 57 1.89 4.48 2.28
CA ILE A 57 1.65 4.68 0.84
C ILE A 57 0.32 4.03 0.49
N LEU A 58 -0.60 4.82 -0.06
CA LEU A 58 -1.93 4.34 -0.42
C LEU A 58 -2.03 3.99 -1.90
N GLY A 59 -2.38 2.74 -2.18
CA GLY A 59 -2.84 2.29 -3.49
C GLY A 59 -4.35 2.28 -3.60
N GLN A 60 -4.90 2.07 -4.80
CA GLN A 60 -6.35 2.04 -5.03
C GLN A 60 -6.91 0.66 -4.67
N ASP A 61 -6.55 -0.36 -5.44
CA ASP A 61 -6.97 -1.74 -5.33
C ASP A 61 -5.81 -2.67 -5.75
N PRO A 62 -5.84 -3.96 -5.42
CA PRO A 62 -4.81 -4.90 -5.86
C PRO A 62 -4.77 -4.96 -7.39
N TYR A 63 -3.65 -5.41 -7.95
CA TYR A 63 -3.61 -5.66 -9.39
C TYR A 63 -4.68 -6.70 -9.78
N PRO A 64 -5.57 -6.41 -10.75
CA PRO A 64 -6.63 -7.33 -11.16
C PRO A 64 -6.12 -8.48 -12.04
N THR A 65 -4.80 -8.56 -12.28
CA THR A 65 -4.18 -9.61 -13.08
C THR A 65 -3.80 -10.79 -12.18
N PRO A 66 -4.29 -12.01 -12.44
CA PRO A 66 -3.92 -13.19 -11.66
C PRO A 66 -2.41 -13.37 -11.56
N GLY A 67 -1.92 -13.74 -10.37
CA GLY A 67 -0.49 -13.93 -10.09
C GLY A 67 0.29 -12.65 -9.77
N HIS A 68 -0.25 -11.45 -10.04
CA HIS A 68 0.46 -10.20 -9.76
C HIS A 68 0.35 -9.80 -8.28
N ALA A 69 -0.87 -9.63 -7.77
CA ALA A 69 -1.10 -9.12 -6.43
C ALA A 69 -0.76 -10.15 -5.33
N HIS A 70 -0.13 -9.68 -4.25
CA HIS A 70 0.20 -10.45 -3.05
C HIS A 70 -0.04 -9.66 -1.76
N GLY A 71 -1.03 -8.76 -1.78
CA GLY A 71 -1.49 -8.06 -0.57
C GLY A 71 -0.84 -6.71 -0.26
N LEU A 72 0.23 -6.34 -0.97
CA LEU A 72 0.91 -5.04 -0.83
C LEU A 72 0.54 -4.13 -2.00
N ALA A 73 0.20 -2.87 -1.71
CA ALA A 73 -0.03 -1.86 -2.74
C ALA A 73 1.20 -1.68 -3.65
N PHE A 74 0.95 -1.57 -4.96
CA PHE A 74 1.97 -1.43 -6.02
C PHE A 74 2.98 -2.57 -6.17
N SER A 75 3.02 -3.53 -5.23
CA SER A 75 3.96 -4.64 -5.29
C SER A 75 3.43 -5.82 -6.08
N VAL A 76 4.34 -6.56 -6.70
CA VAL A 76 4.07 -7.84 -7.36
C VAL A 76 5.00 -8.93 -6.84
N LYS A 77 4.68 -10.20 -7.11
CA LYS A 77 5.59 -11.31 -6.80
C LYS A 77 6.93 -11.17 -7.57
N PRO A 78 8.06 -11.69 -7.04
CA PRO A 78 9.40 -11.48 -7.59
C PRO A 78 9.55 -11.82 -9.09
N ASP A 79 8.90 -12.90 -9.51
CA ASP A 79 8.94 -13.53 -10.83
C ASP A 79 8.06 -12.83 -11.87
N VAL A 80 7.14 -11.94 -11.45
CA VAL A 80 6.20 -11.28 -12.35
C VAL A 80 6.93 -10.41 -13.35
N ARG A 81 6.82 -10.76 -14.64
CA ARG A 81 7.27 -9.95 -15.77
C ARG A 81 6.25 -10.07 -16.93
N PRO A 82 6.00 -8.98 -17.68
CA PRO A 82 6.46 -7.61 -17.45
C PRO A 82 5.84 -6.98 -16.20
N LEU A 83 6.54 -6.01 -15.58
CA LEU A 83 6.00 -5.30 -14.41
C LEU A 83 4.76 -4.47 -14.77
N PRO A 84 3.80 -4.29 -13.84
CA PRO A 84 2.68 -3.38 -14.04
C PRO A 84 3.12 -1.96 -14.36
N ARG A 85 2.38 -1.27 -15.22
CA ARG A 85 2.75 0.07 -15.71
C ARG A 85 2.93 1.10 -14.59
N SER A 86 2.09 1.07 -13.56
CA SER A 86 2.24 1.97 -12.41
C SER A 86 3.53 1.72 -11.64
N LEU A 87 3.94 0.46 -11.47
CA LEU A 87 5.19 0.11 -10.79
C LEU A 87 6.41 0.51 -11.63
N ASN A 88 6.38 0.33 -12.94
CA ASN A 88 7.43 0.86 -13.84
C ASN A 88 7.59 2.37 -13.69
N ASN A 89 6.48 3.12 -13.56
CA ASN A 89 6.56 4.57 -13.34
C ASN A 89 7.12 4.90 -11.95
N ILE A 90 6.75 4.16 -10.90
CA ILE A 90 7.36 4.29 -9.57
C ILE A 90 8.87 4.05 -9.63
N PHE A 91 9.33 3.02 -10.34
CA PHE A 91 10.76 2.72 -10.51
C PHE A 91 11.50 3.77 -11.33
N LYS A 92 10.84 4.34 -12.34
CA LYS A 92 11.38 5.49 -13.07
C LYS A 92 11.56 6.69 -12.15
N GLU A 93 10.56 7.02 -11.34
CA GLU A 93 10.67 8.14 -10.38
C GLU A 93 11.73 7.87 -9.32
N LEU A 94 11.82 6.65 -8.79
CA LEU A 94 12.91 6.25 -7.89
C LEU A 94 14.30 6.48 -8.50
N THR A 95 14.47 6.07 -9.76
CA THR A 95 15.74 6.25 -10.47
C THR A 95 16.05 7.72 -10.67
N ASP A 96 15.05 8.52 -11.07
CA ASP A 96 15.21 9.96 -11.29
C ASP A 96 15.41 10.74 -9.95
N ASP A 97 14.85 10.25 -8.83
CA ASP A 97 14.90 10.88 -7.50
C ASP A 97 16.17 10.52 -6.70
N ILE A 98 16.51 9.23 -6.62
CA ILE A 98 17.60 8.72 -5.78
C ILE A 98 18.67 7.93 -6.55
N GLY A 99 18.59 7.87 -7.87
CA GLY A 99 19.62 7.25 -8.74
C GLY A 99 19.55 5.73 -8.85
N GLN A 100 18.57 5.07 -8.21
CA GLN A 100 18.50 3.61 -8.14
C GLN A 100 17.07 3.10 -7.95
N CYS A 101 16.80 1.86 -8.36
CA CYS A 101 15.52 1.18 -8.14
C CYS A 101 15.72 -0.33 -7.83
N PRO A 102 14.74 -1.00 -7.22
CA PRO A 102 14.78 -2.45 -6.99
C PRO A 102 14.92 -3.26 -8.29
N THR A 103 15.57 -4.42 -8.21
CA THR A 103 15.73 -5.36 -9.34
C THR A 103 14.51 -6.25 -9.58
N SER A 104 13.57 -6.28 -8.62
CA SER A 104 12.32 -7.03 -8.69
C SER A 104 11.13 -6.13 -8.35
N GLY A 105 9.92 -6.53 -8.75
CA GLY A 105 8.70 -5.81 -8.39
C GLY A 105 8.18 -6.08 -6.98
N ASP A 106 8.90 -6.89 -6.21
CA ASP A 106 8.55 -7.24 -4.84
C ASP A 106 9.07 -6.17 -3.87
N LEU A 107 8.13 -5.57 -3.13
CA LEU A 107 8.37 -4.44 -2.24
C LEU A 107 8.28 -4.84 -0.76
N ARG A 108 8.31 -6.15 -0.44
CA ARG A 108 8.39 -6.62 0.95
C ARG A 108 9.60 -6.03 1.69
N GLY A 109 10.70 -5.78 0.98
CA GLY A 109 11.86 -5.08 1.54
C GLY A 109 11.53 -3.69 2.08
N TRP A 110 10.55 -2.97 1.50
CA TRP A 110 10.08 -1.68 2.04
C TRP A 110 9.18 -1.90 3.26
N ALA A 111 8.27 -2.87 3.19
CA ALA A 111 7.36 -3.20 4.29
C ALA A 111 8.11 -3.55 5.58
N ASN A 112 9.17 -4.37 5.46
CA ASN A 112 10.03 -4.76 6.59
C ASN A 112 10.75 -3.58 7.26
N GLN A 113 10.85 -2.42 6.59
CA GLN A 113 11.44 -1.19 7.12
C GLN A 113 10.41 -0.21 7.70
N GLY A 114 9.13 -0.60 7.76
CA GLY A 114 8.05 0.24 8.28
C GLY A 114 7.26 1.01 7.22
N VAL A 115 7.36 0.64 5.93
CA VAL A 115 6.53 1.23 4.87
C VAL A 115 5.23 0.42 4.75
N LEU A 116 4.12 0.97 5.24
CA LEU A 116 2.81 0.38 5.08
C LEU A 116 2.28 0.63 3.66
N LEU A 117 2.29 -0.41 2.83
CA LEU A 117 1.83 -0.43 1.44
C LEU A 117 0.36 -0.89 1.36
N LEU A 118 -0.59 0.00 1.67
CA LEU A 118 -2.00 -0.37 1.82
C LEU A 118 -2.86 0.09 0.64
N ASN A 119 -3.66 -0.82 0.07
CA ASN A 119 -4.67 -0.42 -0.91
C ASN A 119 -5.95 0.08 -0.21
N THR A 120 -6.71 0.97 -0.86
CA THR A 120 -8.00 1.44 -0.34
C THR A 120 -9.11 0.38 -0.42
N ALA A 121 -8.96 -0.60 -1.32
CA ALA A 121 -9.68 -1.87 -1.31
C ALA A 121 -8.66 -3.02 -1.22
N LEU A 122 -8.90 -4.02 -0.38
CA LEU A 122 -7.95 -5.14 -0.18
C LEU A 122 -8.28 -6.37 -1.02
N SER A 123 -9.23 -6.25 -1.93
CA SER A 123 -9.66 -7.32 -2.82
C SER A 123 -10.11 -6.74 -4.16
N VAL A 124 -10.00 -7.52 -5.23
CA VAL A 124 -10.51 -7.18 -6.56
C VAL A 124 -10.88 -8.45 -7.33
N PRO A 125 -11.96 -8.46 -8.12
CA PRO A 125 -12.21 -9.52 -9.07
C PRO A 125 -11.19 -9.48 -10.22
N ALA A 126 -10.73 -10.65 -10.66
CA ALA A 126 -9.79 -10.76 -11.76
C ALA A 126 -10.33 -10.06 -13.02
N GLY A 127 -9.50 -9.20 -13.62
CA GLY A 127 -9.84 -8.39 -14.79
C GLY A 127 -10.72 -7.17 -14.52
N ASP A 128 -11.27 -6.99 -13.31
CA ASP A 128 -12.24 -5.94 -13.00
C ASP A 128 -11.71 -4.95 -11.96
N ALA A 129 -10.85 -4.03 -12.42
CA ALA A 129 -10.32 -2.96 -11.57
C ALA A 129 -11.47 -2.17 -10.92
N ASN A 130 -11.34 -1.87 -9.63
CA ASN A 130 -12.37 -1.29 -8.77
C ASN A 130 -13.60 -2.15 -8.51
N GLY A 131 -13.65 -3.42 -8.93
CA GLY A 131 -14.84 -4.28 -8.78
C GLY A 131 -15.33 -4.41 -7.34
N HIS A 132 -14.46 -4.24 -6.34
CA HIS A 132 -14.80 -4.28 -4.91
C HIS A 132 -14.67 -2.93 -4.18
N LYS A 133 -14.57 -1.80 -4.90
CA LYS A 133 -14.42 -0.47 -4.27
C LYS A 133 -15.56 -0.13 -3.30
N SER A 134 -16.77 -0.63 -3.58
CA SER A 134 -17.99 -0.31 -2.84
C SER A 134 -18.28 -1.26 -1.68
N LEU A 135 -17.42 -2.26 -1.42
CA LEU A 135 -17.67 -3.23 -0.33
C LEU A 135 -17.49 -2.63 1.07
N GLY A 136 -16.89 -1.43 1.20
CA GLY A 136 -16.70 -0.77 2.49
C GLY A 136 -15.28 -0.88 3.06
N TRP A 137 -14.33 -1.40 2.28
CA TRP A 137 -12.90 -1.47 2.65
C TRP A 137 -12.31 -0.15 3.16
N THR A 138 -12.78 0.98 2.64
CA THR A 138 -12.29 2.31 3.03
C THR A 138 -12.40 2.57 4.54
N LYS A 139 -13.35 1.95 5.25
CA LYS A 139 -13.46 2.06 6.71
C LYS A 139 -12.23 1.53 7.44
N LEU A 140 -11.60 0.47 6.93
CA LEU A 140 -10.32 -0.02 7.46
C LEU A 140 -9.22 1.03 7.27
N VAL A 141 -9.17 1.63 6.08
CA VAL A 141 -8.16 2.66 5.75
C VAL A 141 -8.30 3.87 6.68
N HIS A 142 -9.53 4.32 6.95
CA HIS A 142 -9.77 5.42 7.90
C HIS A 142 -9.20 5.08 9.29
N GLN A 143 -9.49 3.88 9.80
CA GLN A 143 -8.99 3.43 11.11
C GLN A 143 -7.46 3.24 11.13
N VAL A 144 -6.88 2.80 10.01
CA VAL A 144 -5.42 2.71 9.86
C VAL A 144 -4.77 4.10 9.86
N LEU A 145 -5.33 5.07 9.15
CA LEU A 145 -4.81 6.44 9.12
C LEU A 145 -4.93 7.10 10.49
N ASP A 146 -6.07 6.93 11.16
CA ASP A 146 -6.29 7.41 12.53
C ASP A 146 -5.27 6.83 13.52
N LEU A 147 -5.02 5.52 13.46
CA LEU A 147 -4.08 4.85 14.36
C LEU A 147 -2.61 5.16 14.05
N THR A 148 -2.25 5.25 12.77
CA THR A 148 -0.85 5.57 12.37
C THR A 148 -0.49 7.02 12.61
N SER A 149 -1.48 7.91 12.64
CA SER A 149 -1.28 9.34 12.91
C SER A 149 -1.16 9.68 14.39
N GLN A 150 -1.20 8.68 15.29
CA GLN A 150 -0.90 8.88 16.71
C GLN A 150 0.59 9.20 16.97
N ARG A 151 1.44 9.08 15.95
CA ARG A 151 2.86 9.43 16.00
C ARG A 151 3.32 10.03 14.66
N PRO A 152 4.43 10.79 14.65
CA PRO A 152 5.05 11.27 13.42
C PRO A 152 5.21 10.15 12.39
N THR A 153 4.64 10.36 11.21
CA THR A 153 4.53 9.37 10.13
C THR A 153 4.53 10.12 8.81
N ALA A 154 5.21 9.59 7.79
CA ALA A 154 5.15 10.12 6.44
C ALA A 154 3.99 9.50 5.66
N TYR A 155 3.18 10.32 4.99
CA TYR A 155 2.05 9.89 4.18
C TYR A 155 2.29 10.29 2.73
N ILE A 156 2.31 9.30 1.84
CA ILE A 156 2.46 9.50 0.40
C ILE A 156 1.12 9.23 -0.28
N LEU A 157 0.46 10.31 -0.70
CA LEU A 157 -0.91 10.31 -1.21
C LEU A 157 -0.90 10.57 -2.73
N TRP A 158 -0.80 9.49 -3.50
CA TRP A 158 -0.76 9.53 -4.95
C TRP A 158 -2.17 9.53 -5.57
N GLY A 159 -2.51 10.65 -6.21
CA GLY A 159 -3.80 10.87 -6.87
C GLY A 159 -4.93 11.31 -5.93
N ASN A 160 -5.97 11.88 -6.54
CA ASN A 160 -7.06 12.55 -5.81
C ASN A 160 -7.80 11.64 -4.81
N ALA A 161 -7.92 10.34 -5.10
CA ALA A 161 -8.58 9.40 -4.19
C ALA A 161 -7.81 9.25 -2.88
N ALA A 162 -6.49 9.06 -2.94
CA ALA A 162 -5.64 9.00 -1.75
C ALA A 162 -5.57 10.35 -1.03
N GLN A 163 -5.49 11.46 -1.78
CA GLN A 163 -5.43 12.81 -1.18
C GLN A 163 -6.67 13.16 -0.37
N LYS A 164 -7.86 12.72 -0.79
CA LYS A 164 -9.10 12.92 -0.02
C LYS A 164 -9.08 12.22 1.35
N LEU A 165 -8.27 11.19 1.52
CA LEU A 165 -8.16 10.47 2.79
C LEU A 165 -7.29 11.19 3.83
N GLU A 166 -6.64 12.29 3.45
CA GLU A 166 -5.90 13.15 4.38
C GLU A 166 -6.74 13.62 5.57
N THR A 167 -8.05 13.80 5.39
CA THR A 167 -8.96 14.23 6.46
C THR A 167 -9.05 13.22 7.62
N PHE A 168 -8.56 11.99 7.44
CA PHE A 168 -8.49 10.94 8.47
C PHE A 168 -7.11 10.82 9.12
N ILE A 169 -6.16 11.67 8.73
CA ILE A 169 -4.87 11.80 9.40
C ILE A 169 -5.05 12.83 10.51
N ASN A 170 -4.81 12.43 11.76
CA ASN A 170 -4.87 13.36 12.89
C ASN A 170 -3.83 14.49 12.71
N PRO A 171 -4.12 15.72 13.18
CA PRO A 171 -3.13 16.79 13.16
C PRO A 171 -1.90 16.41 13.98
N GLY A 172 -0.72 16.71 13.44
CA GLY A 172 0.54 16.37 14.09
C GLY A 172 1.74 16.69 13.21
N ASP A 173 2.92 16.35 13.72
CA ASP A 173 4.19 16.49 13.02
C ASP A 173 4.40 15.35 12.00
N HIS A 174 3.53 15.32 11.00
CA HIS A 174 3.54 14.36 9.90
C HIS A 174 4.12 14.99 8.64
N LEU A 175 4.80 14.18 7.82
CA LEU A 175 5.12 14.57 6.46
C LEU A 175 3.99 14.14 5.54
N ILE A 176 3.33 15.07 4.84
CA ILE A 176 2.27 14.74 3.88
C ILE A 176 2.73 15.13 2.47
N LEU A 177 2.98 14.13 1.63
CA LEU A 177 3.38 14.31 0.23
C LEU A 177 2.22 13.95 -0.69
N LYS A 178 1.88 14.87 -1.58
CA LYS A 178 0.78 14.72 -2.55
C LYS A 178 1.32 14.91 -3.95
N SER A 179 0.98 13.98 -4.83
CA SER A 179 1.32 14.10 -6.25
C SER A 179 0.29 13.37 -7.11
N ALA A 180 0.40 13.45 -8.43
CA ALA A 180 -0.49 12.71 -9.32
C ALA A 180 -0.27 11.19 -9.15
N HIS A 181 -1.26 10.35 -9.52
CA HIS A 181 -1.10 8.90 -9.41
C HIS A 181 -0.04 8.37 -10.41
N PRO A 182 0.75 7.33 -10.07
CA PRO A 182 1.76 6.75 -10.98
C PRO A 182 1.19 6.02 -12.20
N SER A 183 -0.13 6.01 -12.41
CA SER A 183 -0.70 5.34 -13.58
C SER A 183 -0.33 6.09 -14.87
N PRO A 184 -0.24 5.40 -16.02
CA PRO A 184 0.08 6.05 -17.30
C PRO A 184 -0.81 7.25 -17.64
N LEU A 185 -2.06 7.25 -17.16
CA LEU A 185 -3.02 8.32 -17.39
C LEU A 185 -2.60 9.64 -16.75
N SER A 186 -1.89 9.61 -15.61
CA SER A 186 -1.57 10.79 -14.81
C SER A 186 -0.10 11.00 -14.53
N ALA A 187 0.78 10.02 -14.80
CA ALA A 187 2.16 10.09 -14.34
C ALA A 187 2.93 11.33 -14.86
N ARG A 188 2.74 11.68 -16.14
CA ARG A 188 3.33 12.86 -16.77
C ARG A 188 2.72 14.19 -16.30
N ARG A 189 1.60 14.16 -15.58
CA ARG A 189 0.87 15.34 -15.10
C ARG A 189 1.18 15.65 -13.63
N GLY A 190 2.36 15.25 -13.14
CA GLY A 190 2.83 15.59 -11.80
C GLY A 190 3.09 14.41 -10.87
N PHE A 191 3.24 13.18 -11.36
CA PHE A 191 3.90 12.12 -10.57
C PHE A 191 5.41 12.18 -10.78
N PHE A 192 5.85 12.27 -12.04
CA PHE A 192 7.27 12.40 -12.35
C PHE A 192 7.81 13.75 -11.86
N GLY A 193 8.97 13.72 -11.20
CA GLY A 193 9.58 14.87 -10.55
C GLY A 193 8.95 15.24 -9.21
N SER A 194 8.15 14.36 -8.60
CA SER A 194 7.56 14.59 -7.27
C SER A 194 8.52 14.26 -6.12
N GLN A 195 9.61 13.55 -6.41
CA GLN A 195 10.74 13.26 -5.51
C GLN A 195 10.32 12.78 -4.10
N PRO A 196 9.37 11.83 -3.98
CA PRO A 196 8.84 11.48 -2.68
C PRO A 196 9.83 10.68 -1.84
N PHE A 197 10.76 9.94 -2.45
CA PHE A 197 11.63 8.99 -1.77
C PHE A 197 12.79 9.69 -1.07
N SER A 198 13.45 10.63 -1.76
CA SER A 198 14.48 11.48 -1.17
C SER A 198 13.89 12.40 -0.10
N THR A 199 12.69 12.95 -0.33
CA THR A 199 11.99 13.81 0.63
C THR A 199 11.64 13.07 1.92
N VAL A 200 11.13 11.85 1.84
CA VAL A 200 10.88 11.01 3.02
C VAL A 200 12.18 10.71 3.77
N ASN A 201 13.24 10.32 3.06
CA ASN A 201 14.52 10.00 3.72
C ASN A 201 15.14 11.22 4.40
N ARG A 202 15.06 12.41 3.79
CA ARG A 202 15.50 13.65 4.41
C ARG A 202 14.70 13.95 5.68
N TRP A 203 13.37 13.85 5.62
CA TRP A 203 12.51 14.06 6.79
C TRP A 203 12.81 13.08 7.93
N LEU A 204 13.04 11.79 7.63
CA LEU A 204 13.45 10.81 8.65
C LEU A 204 14.83 11.16 9.24
N SER A 205 15.80 11.53 8.39
CA SER A 205 17.15 11.88 8.82
C SER A 205 17.20 13.12 9.69
N GLU A 206 16.42 14.16 9.38
CA GLU A 206 16.30 15.40 10.17
C GLU A 206 15.78 15.12 11.59
N ARG A 207 15.12 13.97 11.80
CA ARG A 207 14.58 13.51 13.09
C ARG A 207 15.49 12.51 13.81
N GLY A 208 16.66 12.22 13.25
CA GLY A 208 17.59 11.22 13.78
C GLY A 208 17.12 9.78 13.59
N GLU A 209 16.16 9.53 12.69
CA GLU A 209 15.71 8.18 12.36
C GLU A 209 16.47 7.59 11.18
N ALA A 210 16.57 6.25 11.12
CA ALA A 210 17.21 5.55 10.00
C ALA A 210 16.42 5.77 8.69
N THR A 211 17.08 6.11 7.59
CA THR A 211 16.40 6.26 6.29
C THR A 211 15.83 4.95 5.77
N ILE A 212 14.89 5.01 4.82
CA ILE A 212 14.41 3.83 4.11
C ILE A 212 15.39 3.50 2.98
N ASN A 213 15.87 2.26 2.97
CA ASN A 213 16.51 1.69 1.79
C ASN A 213 15.45 1.28 0.77
N TRP A 214 15.16 2.20 -0.16
CA TRP A 214 14.20 2.00 -1.24
C TRP A 214 14.63 0.96 -2.29
N THR A 215 15.81 0.36 -2.15
CA THR A 215 16.31 -0.74 -3.00
C THR A 215 16.46 -2.06 -2.26
N ALA A 216 16.02 -2.13 -1.00
CA ALA A 216 16.13 -3.33 -0.18
C ALA A 216 15.46 -4.52 -0.89
N PRO A 217 16.15 -5.67 -1.03
CA PRO A 217 15.53 -6.86 -1.57
C PRO A 217 14.41 -7.34 -0.64
N SER A 218 13.43 -8.04 -1.19
CA SER A 218 12.63 -8.93 -0.35
C SER A 218 13.55 -10.05 0.11
N GLU A 219 13.75 -10.19 1.42
CA GLU A 219 14.47 -11.36 1.92
C GLU A 219 13.77 -12.61 1.38
N ALA A 220 14.55 -13.55 0.83
CA ALA A 220 14.01 -14.84 0.45
C ALA A 220 13.41 -15.44 1.73
N LEU A 221 12.14 -15.81 1.68
CA LEU A 221 11.59 -16.72 2.67
C LEU A 221 12.39 -18.02 2.52
N GLU A 222 13.41 -18.23 3.37
CA GLU A 222 13.92 -19.56 3.66
C GLU A 222 12.88 -20.35 4.46
#